data_AF-A0A024QD37-F1
#
_entry.id   AF-A0A024QD37-F1
#
_cell.length_a   1.000
_cell.length_b   1.000
_cell.length_c   1.000
_cell.angle_alpha   90.00
_cell.angle_beta   90.00
_cell.angle_gamma   90.00
#
_symmetry.space_group_name_H-M   'P 1'
#
loop_
_entity.id
_entity.type
_entity.pdbx_description
1 polymer ?
#
loop_
_entity_poly.entity_id
_entity_poly.type
_entity_poly.pdbx_seq_one_letter_code
_entity_poly.pdbx_strand_id
1 'polypeptide(L)'
;MINDLQLYLTTGFILLFVSQCYITYILYQQQHSKLWFFIGMMLPLGMNLYIYQICYIEKQVDNDFGQLTGKERKQLRKAYLFVLAQYLVLFALFGGYVTP
;
A
#
# COMPACT_ATOMS: atom_id res chain seq x y z
N MET A 1 14.33 27.29 -8.07
CA MET A 1 12.85 27.11 -8.19
C MET A 1 12.47 25.88 -9.02
N ILE A 2 12.84 25.77 -10.31
CA ILE A 2 12.52 24.57 -11.13
C ILE A 2 13.22 23.30 -10.58
N ASN A 3 14.50 23.41 -10.18
CA ASN A 3 15.26 22.28 -9.63
C ASN A 3 14.71 21.81 -8.28
N ASP A 4 14.23 22.71 -7.44
CA ASP A 4 13.69 22.37 -6.11
C ASP A 4 12.36 21.64 -6.23
N LEU A 5 11.47 22.10 -7.11
CA LEU A 5 10.19 21.43 -7.40
C LEU A 5 10.39 20.03 -7.98
N GLN A 6 11.33 19.89 -8.93
CA GLN A 6 11.70 18.58 -9.47
C GLN A 6 12.27 17.65 -8.40
N LEU A 7 13.10 18.17 -7.50
CA LEU A 7 13.63 17.41 -6.37
C LEU A 7 12.49 16.91 -5.46
N TYR A 8 11.56 17.80 -5.07
CA TYR A 8 10.40 17.43 -4.23
C TYR A 8 9.52 16.36 -4.86
N LEU A 9 9.19 16.50 -6.16
CA LEU A 9 8.41 15.51 -6.88
C LEU A 9 9.15 14.16 -6.95
N THR A 10 10.44 14.19 -7.30
CA THR A 10 11.26 12.98 -7.44
C THR A 10 11.37 12.24 -6.10
N THR A 11 11.65 12.97 -5.01
CA THR A 11 11.70 12.39 -3.66
C THR A 11 10.34 11.82 -3.25
N GLY A 12 9.24 12.51 -3.55
CA GLY A 12 7.88 12.04 -3.31
C GLY A 12 7.59 10.72 -4.04
N PHE A 13 7.91 10.65 -5.34
CA PHE A 13 7.72 9.42 -6.13
C PHE A 13 8.58 8.26 -5.64
N ILE A 14 9.83 8.51 -5.25
CA ILE A 14 10.69 7.47 -4.66
C ILE A 14 10.07 6.92 -3.38
N LEU A 15 9.56 7.79 -2.50
CA LEU A 15 8.94 7.38 -1.25
C LEU A 15 7.65 6.56 -1.48
N LEU A 16 6.83 6.97 -2.45
CA LEU A 16 5.64 6.20 -2.87
C LEU A 16 6.03 4.82 -3.40
N PHE A 17 7.07 4.73 -4.23
CA PHE A 17 7.55 3.47 -4.81
C PHE A 17 8.12 2.52 -3.75
N VAL A 18 8.97 3.02 -2.84
CA VAL A 18 9.52 2.21 -1.74
C VAL A 18 8.39 1.69 -0.84
N SER A 19 7.42 2.55 -0.50
CA SER A 19 6.22 2.15 0.25
C SER A 19 5.44 1.05 -0.48
N GLN A 20 5.29 1.15 -1.80
CA GLN A 20 4.58 0.15 -2.60
C GLN A 20 5.29 -1.21 -2.62
N CYS A 21 6.61 -1.20 -2.76
CA CYS A 21 7.43 -2.40 -2.67
C CYS A 21 7.27 -3.07 -1.29
N TYR A 22 7.21 -2.29 -0.22
CA TYR A 22 7.01 -2.82 1.14
C TYR A 22 5.63 -3.45 1.33
N ILE A 23 4.56 -2.80 0.86
CA ILE A 23 3.19 -3.37 0.91
C ILE A 23 3.14 -4.68 0.12
N THR A 24 3.71 -4.69 -1.08
CA THR A 24 3.78 -5.88 -1.94
C THR A 24 4.55 -7.02 -1.27
N TYR A 25 5.65 -6.70 -0.58
CA TYR A 25 6.41 -7.68 0.19
C TYR A 25 5.60 -8.27 1.34
N ILE A 26 4.83 -7.46 2.07
CA ILE A 26 3.93 -7.95 3.13
C ILE A 26 2.90 -8.93 2.55
N LEU A 27 2.23 -8.57 1.46
CA LEU A 27 1.23 -9.44 0.83
C LEU A 27 1.84 -10.73 0.28
N TYR A 28 3.04 -10.64 -0.30
CA TYR A 28 3.80 -11.81 -0.75
C TYR A 28 4.12 -12.76 0.41
N GLN A 29 4.56 -12.22 1.55
CA GLN A 29 4.85 -13.03 2.75
C GLN A 29 3.60 -13.70 3.31
N GLN A 30 2.45 -13.03 3.28
CA GLN A 30 1.21 -13.60 3.82
C GLN A 30 0.63 -14.72 2.96
N GLN A 31 0.81 -14.67 1.64
CA GLN A 31 0.24 -15.65 0.72
C GLN A 31 1.25 -16.66 0.19
N HIS A 32 2.55 -16.44 0.43
CA HIS A 32 3.66 -17.18 -0.17
C HIS A 32 3.52 -17.37 -1.70
N SER A 33 2.84 -16.42 -2.37
CA SER A 33 2.42 -16.57 -3.77
C SER A 33 3.03 -15.48 -4.65
N LYS A 34 3.71 -15.90 -5.71
CA LYS A 34 4.31 -15.01 -6.71
C LYS A 34 3.28 -14.19 -7.48
N LEU A 35 2.03 -14.65 -7.56
CA LEU A 35 0.93 -13.88 -8.17
C LEU A 35 0.66 -12.60 -7.37
N TRP A 36 0.71 -12.67 -6.05
CA TRP A 36 0.51 -11.51 -5.19
C TRP A 36 1.64 -10.48 -5.29
N PHE A 37 2.85 -10.91 -5.62
CA PHE A 37 3.94 -10.01 -5.96
C PHE A 37 3.65 -9.23 -7.25
N PHE A 38 3.18 -9.93 -8.29
CA PHE A 38 2.80 -9.30 -9.56
C PHE A 38 1.62 -8.33 -9.40
N ILE A 39 0.56 -8.77 -8.72
CA ILE A 39 -0.61 -7.93 -8.42
C ILE A 39 -0.20 -6.70 -7.60
N GLY A 40 0.68 -6.88 -6.60
CA GLY A 40 1.14 -5.78 -5.77
C GLY A 40 1.96 -4.73 -6.52
N MET A 41 2.78 -5.15 -7.49
CA MET A 41 3.50 -4.21 -8.37
C MET A 41 2.57 -3.54 -9.38
N MET A 42 1.58 -4.27 -9.90
CA MET A 42 0.69 -3.76 -10.95
C MET A 42 -0.42 -2.84 -10.41
N LEU A 43 -0.85 -3.05 -9.16
CA LEU A 43 -1.96 -2.32 -8.54
C LEU A 43 -1.49 -1.54 -7.30
N PRO A 44 -0.92 -0.33 -7.52
CA PRO A 44 -0.48 0.52 -6.43
C PRO A 44 -1.62 1.21 -5.68
N LEU A 45 -1.26 1.97 -4.64
CA LEU A 45 -2.18 2.82 -3.88
C LEU A 45 -3.30 2.03 -3.18
N GLY A 46 -2.93 0.89 -2.58
CA GLY A 46 -3.85 0.07 -1.80
C GLY A 46 -4.85 -0.75 -2.60
N MET A 47 -4.91 -0.65 -3.93
CA MET A 47 -5.76 -1.51 -4.76
C MET A 47 -5.46 -3.00 -4.57
N ASN A 48 -4.19 -3.37 -4.52
CA ASN A 48 -3.75 -4.72 -4.16
C ASN A 48 -4.30 -5.18 -2.79
N LEU A 49 -4.34 -4.27 -1.82
CA LEU A 49 -4.81 -4.55 -0.47
C LEU A 49 -6.33 -4.74 -0.40
N TYR A 50 -7.10 -3.97 -1.20
CA TYR A 50 -8.54 -4.16 -1.33
C TYR A 50 -8.89 -5.50 -1.97
N ILE A 51 -8.17 -5.89 -3.04
CA ILE A 51 -8.35 -7.22 -3.63
C ILE A 51 -8.02 -8.30 -2.60
N TYR A 52 -6.98 -8.09 -1.79
CA TYR A 52 -6.63 -9.04 -0.73
C TYR A 52 -7.75 -9.17 0.30
N GLN A 53 -8.36 -8.05 0.68
CA GLN A 53 -9.49 -8.05 1.60
C GLN A 53 -10.69 -8.82 1.05
N ILE A 54 -11.11 -8.54 -0.19
CA ILE A 54 -12.28 -9.19 -0.82
C ILE A 54 -12.01 -10.68 -1.07
N CYS A 55 -10.84 -11.02 -1.59
CA CYS A 55 -10.56 -12.40 -2.00
C CYS A 55 -10.26 -13.32 -0.82
N TYR A 56 -9.64 -12.83 0.25
CA TYR A 56 -9.14 -13.67 1.34
C TYR A 56 -9.75 -13.32 2.69
N ILE A 57 -9.76 -12.05 3.09
CA ILE A 57 -10.24 -11.69 4.42
C ILE A 57 -11.74 -11.92 4.54
N GLU A 58 -12.53 -11.47 3.56
CA GLU A 58 -13.98 -11.69 3.59
C GLU A 58 -14.32 -13.17 3.59
N LYS A 59 -13.64 -13.99 2.75
CA LYS A 59 -13.82 -15.44 2.76
C LYS A 59 -13.42 -16.12 4.06
N GLN A 60 -12.37 -15.63 4.74
CA GLN A 60 -11.96 -16.18 6.04
C GLN A 60 -12.92 -15.78 7.15
N VAL A 61 -13.40 -14.54 7.15
CA VAL A 61 -14.36 -14.03 8.14
C VAL A 61 -15.71 -14.73 8.03
N ASP A 62 -16.16 -15.02 6.81
CA ASP A 62 -17.43 -15.72 6.56
C ASP A 62 -17.38 -17.19 7.00
N ASN A 63 -16.19 -17.81 6.98
CA ASN A 63 -15.99 -19.20 7.40
C ASN A 63 -15.65 -19.34 8.89
N ASP A 64 -14.88 -18.40 9.47
CA ASP A 64 -14.51 -18.39 10.89
C ASP A 64 -13.85 -17.04 11.29
N PHE A 65 -14.59 -16.21 12.05
CA PHE A 65 -14.14 -14.88 12.53
C PHE A 65 -12.79 -14.91 13.31
N GLY A 66 -12.34 -16.08 13.76
CA GLY A 66 -11.12 -16.26 14.56
C GLY A 66 -9.81 -16.49 13.79
N GLN A 67 -9.84 -16.76 12.48
CA GLN A 67 -8.67 -17.36 11.80
C GLN A 67 -7.49 -16.42 11.49
N LEU A 68 -7.70 -15.10 11.50
CA LEU A 68 -6.58 -14.16 11.31
C LEU A 68 -5.73 -14.07 12.58
N THR A 69 -4.52 -14.61 12.51
CA THR A 69 -3.54 -14.58 13.60
C THR A 69 -3.21 -13.13 13.96
N GLY A 70 -2.99 -12.83 15.24
CA GLY A 70 -2.64 -11.46 15.68
C GLY A 70 -1.45 -10.84 14.94
N LYS A 71 -0.50 -11.67 14.46
CA LYS A 71 0.63 -11.24 13.63
C LYS A 71 0.19 -10.75 12.25
N GLU A 72 -0.72 -11.47 11.58
CA GLU A 72 -1.25 -11.12 10.26
C GLU A 72 -2.05 -9.82 10.32
N ARG A 73 -2.91 -9.70 11.34
CA ARG A 73 -3.66 -8.45 11.60
C ARG A 73 -2.72 -7.26 11.80
N LYS A 74 -1.61 -7.43 12.53
CA LYS A 74 -0.62 -6.37 12.76
C LYS A 74 0.10 -5.97 11.48
N GLN A 75 0.47 -6.94 10.63
CA GLN A 75 1.09 -6.68 9.33
C GLN A 75 0.12 -5.96 8.38
N LEU A 76 -1.14 -6.40 8.35
CA LEU A 76 -2.17 -5.79 7.53
C LEU A 76 -2.44 -4.33 7.96
N ARG A 77 -2.56 -4.07 9.27
CA ARG A 77 -2.67 -2.71 9.80
C ARG A 77 -1.50 -1.82 9.38
N LYS A 78 -0.27 -2.35 9.38
CA LYS A 78 0.90 -1.61 8.87
C LYS A 78 0.72 -1.29 7.39
N ALA A 79 0.29 -2.26 6.58
CA ALA A 79 0.09 -2.07 5.15
C ALA A 79 -0.97 -0.99 4.87
N TYR A 80 -2.11 -0.98 5.59
CA TYR A 80 -3.09 0.11 5.54
C TYR A 80 -2.50 1.47 5.95
N LEU A 81 -1.64 1.50 6.96
CA LEU A 81 -0.98 2.74 7.39
C LEU A 81 -0.03 3.27 6.30
N PHE A 82 0.69 2.38 5.62
CA PHE A 82 1.52 2.76 4.46
C PHE A 82 0.68 3.29 3.30
N VAL A 83 -0.47 2.67 3.01
CA VAL A 83 -1.41 3.19 2.01
C VAL A 83 -1.91 4.59 2.40
N LEU A 84 -2.29 4.80 3.66
CA LEU A 84 -2.68 6.12 4.16
C LEU A 84 -1.54 7.15 3.99
N ALA A 85 -0.32 6.77 4.33
CA ALA A 85 0.86 7.63 4.15
C ALA A 85 1.09 7.97 2.67
N GLN A 86 0.90 7.02 1.74
CA GLN A 86 0.96 7.28 0.30
C GLN A 86 -0.07 8.34 -0.13
N TYR A 87 -1.31 8.25 0.36
CA TYR A 87 -2.34 9.25 0.08
C TYR A 87 -2.03 10.63 0.69
N LEU A 88 -1.46 10.68 1.90
CA LEU A 88 -1.03 11.94 2.50
C LEU A 88 0.10 12.61 1.72
N VAL A 89 1.05 11.81 1.21
CA VAL A 89 2.15 12.30 0.35
C VAL A 89 1.59 12.83 -0.97
N LEU A 90 0.69 12.07 -1.62
CA LEU A 90 0.01 12.55 -2.82
C LEU A 90 -0.76 13.84 -2.55
N PHE A 91 -1.49 13.92 -1.44
CA PHE A 91 -2.21 15.12 -1.04
C PHE A 91 -1.27 16.31 -0.83
N ALA A 92 -0.12 16.11 -0.18
CA ALA A 92 0.87 17.18 -0.01
C ALA A 92 1.48 17.64 -1.35
N LEU A 93 1.78 16.69 -2.25
CA LEU A 93 2.35 17.00 -3.57
C LEU A 93 1.34 17.73 -4.47
N PHE A 94 0.12 17.24 -4.57
CA PHE A 94 -0.92 17.85 -5.41
C PHE A 94 -1.55 19.09 -4.75
N GLY A 95 -1.81 19.05 -3.46
CA GLY A 95 -2.32 20.21 -2.71
C GLY A 95 -1.32 21.36 -2.70
N GLY A 96 -0.03 21.08 -2.50
CA GLY A 96 1.03 22.09 -2.60
C GLY A 96 1.24 22.62 -4.03
N TYR A 97 0.90 21.82 -5.06
CA TYR A 97 0.98 22.26 -6.45
C TYR A 97 -0.23 23.10 -6.90
N VAL A 98 -1.43 22.83 -6.34
CA VAL A 98 -2.69 23.51 -6.71
C VAL A 98 -2.92 24.79 -5.91
N THR A 99 -2.25 24.96 -4.77
CA THR A 99 -2.34 26.20 -3.98
C THR A 99 -1.36 27.23 -4.55
N PRO A 100 -1.83 28.39 -5.10
CA PRO A 100 -0.97 29.41 -5.70
C PRO A 100 -0.08 30.15 -4.69
#